data_AF-A0AAW2ZEQ4-F1
#
_entry.id   AF-A0AAW2ZEQ4-F1
#
_cell.length_a   1.000
_cell.length_b   1.000
_cell.length_c   1.000
_cell.angle_alpha   90.00
_cell.angle_beta   90.00
_cell.angle_gamma   90.00
#
_symmetry.space_group_name_H-M   'P 1'
#
loop_
_entity.id
_entity.type
_entity.pdbx_description
1 polymer ?
#
loop_
_entity_poly.entity_id
_entity_poly.type
_entity_poly.pdbx_seq_one_letter_code
_entity_poly.pdbx_strand_id
1 'polypeptide(L)'
;MTKLYSDMGFEQHVIMRVPFDKRDQLRSDKNLEIMWQLSDHSKAVTHIMDEQYCVDLLFDKWDLYTIQEPYLLDNAAGDLLAVIMRRSRGYKNKRYLLPMGCDFTWKRRET
;
A
#
# COMPACT_ATOMS: atom_id res chain seq x y z
N MET A 1 -4.61 19.59 -0.55
CA MET A 1 -5.50 18.40 -0.47
C MET A 1 -5.75 17.97 0.97
N THR A 2 -4.72 17.69 1.77
CA THR A 2 -4.88 17.23 3.17
C THR A 2 -5.84 18.09 4.00
N LYS A 3 -5.68 19.42 4.01
CA LYS A 3 -6.60 20.34 4.72
C LYS A 3 -8.05 20.21 4.26
N LEU A 4 -8.27 20.25 2.94
CA LEU A 4 -9.60 20.14 2.35
C LEU A 4 -10.30 18.84 2.78
N TYR A 5 -9.59 17.72 2.75
CA TYR A 5 -10.15 16.44 3.19
C TYR A 5 -10.39 16.41 4.70
N SER A 6 -9.49 16.97 5.49
CA SER A 6 -9.70 17.13 6.94
C SER A 6 -10.97 17.95 7.24
N ASP A 7 -11.23 19.01 6.47
CA ASP A 7 -12.42 19.85 6.62
C ASP A 7 -13.71 19.13 6.22
N MET A 8 -13.61 18.10 5.39
CA MET A 8 -14.72 17.20 5.05
C MET A 8 -14.92 16.07 6.07
N GLY A 9 -14.09 16.01 7.13
CA GLY A 9 -14.17 14.99 8.18
C GLY A 9 -13.32 13.75 7.94
N PHE A 10 -12.41 13.75 6.96
CA PHE A 10 -11.48 12.63 6.76
C PHE A 10 -10.27 12.75 7.69
N GLU A 11 -10.05 11.73 8.53
CA GLU A 11 -8.95 11.71 9.52
C GLU A 11 -7.61 11.22 8.97
N GLN A 12 -7.65 10.43 7.90
CA GLN A 12 -6.49 9.75 7.33
C GLN A 12 -6.52 9.78 5.80
N HIS A 13 -5.34 9.84 5.19
CA HIS A 13 -5.20 9.83 3.74
C HIS A 13 -4.17 8.80 3.30
N VAL A 14 -4.37 8.26 2.11
CA VAL A 14 -3.38 7.42 1.42
C VAL A 14 -2.95 8.14 0.15
N ILE A 15 -1.65 8.27 -0.05
CA ILE A 15 -1.07 8.77 -1.30
C ILE A 15 -0.04 7.78 -1.83
N MET A 16 0.22 7.79 -3.13
CA MET A 16 1.21 6.91 -3.75
C MET A 16 2.30 7.69 -4.48
N ARG A 17 1.90 8.65 -5.33
CA ARG A 17 2.85 9.36 -6.20
C ARG A 17 3.54 10.46 -5.41
N VAL A 18 4.78 10.19 -5.01
CA VAL A 18 5.74 11.13 -4.45
C VAL A 18 7.04 11.07 -5.25
N PRO A 19 7.88 12.11 -5.26
CA PRO A 19 9.18 12.05 -5.92
C PRO A 19 9.99 10.85 -5.43
N PHE A 20 10.65 10.15 -6.36
CA PHE A 20 11.36 8.89 -6.09
C PHE A 20 12.39 9.05 -4.95
N ASP A 21 13.27 10.05 -5.05
CA ASP A 21 14.30 10.33 -4.05
C ASP A 21 13.69 10.61 -2.67
N LYS A 22 12.54 11.29 -2.64
CA LYS A 22 11.85 11.60 -1.39
C LYS A 22 11.26 10.34 -0.77
N ARG A 23 10.69 9.45 -1.58
CA ARG A 23 10.17 8.16 -1.10
C ARG A 23 11.29 7.29 -0.54
N ASP A 24 12.42 7.23 -1.22
CA ASP A 24 13.57 6.44 -0.79
C ASP A 24 14.14 6.97 0.54
N GLN A 25 14.24 8.29 0.69
CA GLN A 25 14.58 8.92 1.96
C GLN A 25 13.59 8.53 3.06
N LEU A 26 12.28 8.70 2.82
CA LEU A 26 11.25 8.39 3.80
C LEU A 26 11.21 6.91 4.16
N ARG A 27 11.47 6.01 3.20
CA ARG A 27 11.60 4.56 3.43
C ARG A 27 12.78 4.27 4.36
N SER A 28 13.95 4.86 4.09
CA SER A 28 15.13 4.71 4.93
C SER A 28 14.87 5.19 6.37
N ASP A 29 14.15 6.30 6.52
CA ASP A 29 13.86 6.92 7.82
C ASP A 29 12.65 6.31 8.54
N LYS A 30 12.01 5.28 7.95
CA LYS A 30 10.75 4.69 8.41
C LYS A 30 9.63 5.73 8.63
N ASN A 31 9.52 6.68 7.71
CA ASN A 31 8.59 7.81 7.75
C ASN A 31 7.61 7.80 6.57
N LEU A 32 7.21 6.62 6.08
CA LEU A 32 6.12 6.52 5.11
C LEU A 32 4.73 6.77 5.72
N GLU A 33 4.65 6.92 7.05
CA GLU A 33 3.48 7.46 7.74
C GLU A 33 3.86 8.83 8.32
N ILE A 34 3.26 9.89 7.78
CA ILE A 34 3.58 11.27 8.14
C ILE A 34 2.37 11.92 8.79
N MET A 35 2.62 12.69 9.85
CA MET A 35 1.65 13.57 10.46
C MET A 35 1.85 14.99 9.92
N TRP A 36 0.87 15.47 9.16
CA TRP A 36 0.87 16.83 8.66
C TRP A 36 0.35 17.79 9.72
N GLN A 37 1.08 18.88 9.93
CA GLN A 37 0.57 20.03 10.67
C GLN A 37 -0.14 20.95 9.68
N LEU A 38 -1.44 21.16 9.88
CA LEU A 38 -2.28 21.99 9.02
C LEU A 38 -2.25 23.46 9.45
N SER A 39 -2.74 24.35 8.59
CA SER A 39 -2.70 25.81 8.79
C SER A 39 -3.53 26.29 9.99
N ASP A 40 -4.53 25.53 10.39
CA ASP A 40 -5.37 25.76 11.57
C ASP A 40 -4.84 25.05 12.83
N HIS A 41 -3.59 24.60 12.78
CA HIS A 41 -2.91 23.81 13.81
C HIS A 41 -3.48 22.42 14.07
N SER A 42 -4.47 21.97 13.30
CA SER A 42 -4.92 20.58 13.34
C SER A 42 -3.86 19.65 12.72
N LYS A 43 -4.05 18.34 12.93
CA LYS A 43 -3.13 17.30 12.48
C LYS A 43 -3.88 16.29 11.63
N ALA A 44 -3.28 15.88 10.53
CA ALA A 44 -3.82 14.86 9.65
C ALA A 44 -2.77 13.81 9.32
N VAL A 45 -3.15 12.53 9.35
CA VAL A 45 -2.23 11.43 9.05
C VAL A 45 -2.27 11.11 7.57
N THR A 46 -1.10 10.87 6.98
CA THR A 46 -0.98 10.39 5.60
C THR A 46 -0.07 9.18 5.55
N HIS A 47 -0.61 8.11 4.97
CA HIS A 47 0.12 6.92 4.59
C HIS A 47 0.62 7.08 3.15
N ILE A 48 1.93 6.94 2.94
CA ILE A 48 2.59 7.04 1.65
C ILE A 48 2.93 5.62 1.20
N MET A 49 2.29 5.15 0.14
CA MET A 49 2.56 3.84 -0.42
C MET A 49 4.00 3.73 -0.92
N ASP A 50 4.66 2.65 -0.51
CA ASP A 50 6.07 2.43 -0.81
C ASP A 50 6.32 2.04 -2.28
N GLU A 51 5.36 1.32 -2.84
CA GLU A 51 5.38 0.81 -4.21
C GLU A 51 4.08 1.20 -4.94
N GLN A 52 3.99 0.83 -6.21
CA GLN A 52 2.79 1.01 -7.02
C GLN A 52 1.57 0.31 -6.38
N TYR A 53 0.37 0.87 -6.62
CA TYR A 53 -0.88 0.29 -6.10
C TYR A 53 -1.20 -1.07 -6.73
N CYS A 54 -0.69 -1.34 -7.93
CA CYS A 54 -0.72 -2.65 -8.55
C CYS A 54 0.20 -3.62 -7.80
N VAL A 55 -0.32 -4.80 -7.48
CA VAL A 55 0.42 -5.88 -6.81
C VAL A 55 0.42 -7.09 -7.72
N ASP A 56 1.43 -7.21 -8.57
CA ASP A 56 1.51 -8.22 -9.64
C ASP A 56 1.25 -9.64 -9.13
N LEU A 57 1.74 -9.96 -7.92
CA LEU A 57 1.57 -11.26 -7.27
C LEU A 57 0.09 -11.66 -7.15
N LEU A 58 -0.80 -10.68 -6.96
CA LEU A 58 -2.22 -10.89 -6.71
C LEU A 58 -3.10 -10.79 -7.97
N PHE A 59 -2.56 -10.33 -9.10
CA PHE A 59 -3.38 -10.04 -10.29
C PHE A 59 -2.84 -10.67 -11.58
N ASP A 60 -1.55 -10.49 -11.87
CA ASP A 60 -0.96 -10.98 -13.13
C ASP A 60 -0.49 -12.44 -13.02
N LYS A 61 -0.31 -12.92 -11.79
CA LYS A 61 0.08 -14.30 -11.48
C LYS A 61 -1.03 -15.11 -10.84
N TRP A 62 -2.26 -14.59 -10.76
CA TRP A 62 -3.35 -15.27 -10.05
C TRP A 62 -3.62 -16.69 -10.57
N ASP A 63 -3.49 -16.90 -11.88
CA ASP A 63 -3.65 -18.20 -12.53
C ASP A 63 -2.61 -19.24 -12.05
N LEU A 64 -1.43 -18.80 -11.58
CA LEU A 64 -0.41 -19.66 -10.98
C LEU A 64 -0.77 -20.11 -9.56
N TYR A 65 -1.66 -19.38 -8.88
CA TYR A 65 -2.03 -19.58 -7.47
C TYR A 65 -3.46 -20.11 -7.28
N THR A 66 -4.28 -20.15 -8.33
CA THR A 66 -5.59 -20.83 -8.34
C THR A 66 -5.50 -22.36 -8.37
N ILE A 67 -4.29 -22.92 -8.46
CA ILE A 67 -4.08 -24.35 -8.61
C ILE A 67 -4.08 -25.02 -7.22
N GLN A 68 -4.99 -25.98 -7.04
CA GLN A 68 -5.30 -26.74 -5.81
C GLN A 68 -4.17 -27.68 -5.32
N GLU A 69 -2.93 -27.37 -5.65
CA GLU A 69 -1.78 -28.22 -5.33
C GLU A 69 -1.07 -27.69 -4.07
N PRO A 70 -1.01 -28.48 -2.97
CA PRO A 70 -0.44 -28.05 -1.69
C PRO A 70 0.99 -27.48 -1.76
N TYR A 71 1.82 -27.95 -2.69
CA TYR A 71 3.20 -27.47 -2.84
C TYR A 71 3.28 -26.09 -3.51
N LEU A 72 2.25 -25.65 -4.23
CA LEU A 72 2.17 -24.30 -4.78
C LEU A 72 1.75 -23.28 -3.72
N LEU A 73 1.02 -23.72 -2.69
CA LEU A 73 0.60 -22.88 -1.56
C LEU A 73 1.78 -22.42 -0.70
N ASP A 74 2.76 -23.29 -0.42
CA ASP A 74 3.94 -22.92 0.36
C ASP A 74 4.79 -21.87 -0.37
N ASN A 75 4.95 -22.01 -1.68
CA ASN A 75 5.63 -21.02 -2.51
C ASN A 75 4.85 -19.69 -2.58
N ALA A 76 3.52 -19.76 -2.71
CA ALA A 76 2.65 -18.59 -2.72
C ALA A 76 2.72 -17.80 -1.40
N ALA A 77 2.71 -18.50 -0.27
CA ALA A 77 2.84 -17.90 1.05
C ALA A 77 4.22 -17.25 1.24
N GLY A 78 5.28 -17.90 0.77
CA GLY A 78 6.64 -17.35 0.75
C GLY A 78 6.74 -16.08 -0.09
N ASP A 79 6.20 -16.09 -1.30
CA ASP A 79 6.19 -14.94 -2.20
C ASP A 79 5.39 -13.76 -1.62
N LEU A 80 4.20 -14.04 -1.06
CA LEU A 80 3.37 -13.02 -0.42
C LEU A 80 4.06 -12.42 0.80
N LEU A 81 4.69 -13.26 1.63
CA LEU A 81 5.48 -12.81 2.76
C LEU A 81 6.65 -11.94 2.30
N ALA A 82 7.34 -12.32 1.23
CA ALA A 82 8.43 -11.52 0.67
C ALA A 82 7.94 -10.14 0.20
N VAL A 83 6.77 -10.05 -0.43
CA VAL A 83 6.14 -8.77 -0.82
C VAL A 83 5.80 -7.93 0.41
N ILE A 84 5.16 -8.51 1.43
CA ILE A 84 4.81 -7.81 2.67
C ILE A 84 6.09 -7.31 3.38
N MET A 85 7.11 -8.16 3.48
CA MET A 85 8.38 -7.83 4.13
C MET A 85 9.16 -6.76 3.37
N ARG A 86 9.13 -6.78 2.04
CA ARG A 86 9.76 -5.74 1.20
C ARG A 86 9.07 -4.39 1.39
N ARG A 87 7.74 -4.37 1.28
CA ARG A 87 6.96 -3.13 1.33
C ARG A 87 6.77 -2.57 2.73
N SER A 88 6.91 -3.37 3.79
CA SER A 88 6.78 -2.91 5.18
C SER A 88 8.00 -2.15 5.71
N ARG A 89 9.14 -2.16 4.98
CA ARG A 89 10.43 -1.61 5.46
C ARG A 89 10.38 -0.14 5.87
N GLY A 90 9.57 0.66 5.19
CA GLY A 90 9.45 2.10 5.44
C GLY A 90 8.45 2.50 6.52
N TYR A 91 7.84 1.54 7.23
CA TYR A 91 6.83 1.80 8.25
C TYR A 91 7.34 1.45 9.65
N LYS A 92 6.89 2.21 10.65
CA LYS A 92 7.16 1.93 12.08
C LYS A 92 6.13 0.96 12.66
N ASN A 93 4.91 0.99 12.13
CA ASN A 93 3.79 0.20 12.62
C ASN A 93 3.88 -1.26 12.16
N LYS A 94 3.33 -2.17 12.97
CA LYS A 94 3.21 -3.60 12.65
C LYS A 94 2.00 -3.92 11.75
N ARG A 95 1.26 -2.90 11.34
CA ARG A 95 0.10 -3.02 10.45
C ARG A 95 0.53 -2.58 9.07
N TYR A 96 0.11 -3.32 8.05
CA TYR A 96 0.53 -3.09 6.69
C TYR A 96 -0.70 -3.04 5.77
N LEU A 97 -0.74 -2.02 4.91
CA LEU A 97 -1.76 -1.86 3.88
C LEU A 97 -1.27 -2.51 2.59
N LEU A 98 -1.93 -3.60 2.17
CA LEU A 98 -1.68 -4.24 0.88
C LEU A 98 -2.83 -3.89 -0.08
N PRO A 99 -2.62 -3.02 -1.07
CA PRO A 99 -3.66 -2.71 -2.06
C PRO A 99 -3.97 -3.96 -2.89
N MET A 100 -5.26 -4.25 -3.08
CA MET A 100 -5.73 -5.35 -3.92
C MET A 100 -6.47 -4.78 -5.14
N GLY A 101 -5.71 -4.28 -6.11
CA GLY A 101 -6.22 -3.95 -7.43
C GLY A 101 -5.16 -3.37 -8.34
N CYS A 102 -5.51 -3.25 -9.61
CA CYS A 102 -4.77 -2.49 -10.63
C CYS A 102 -5.78 -1.85 -11.59
N ASP A 103 -5.28 -1.15 -12.61
CA ASP A 103 -6.14 -0.51 -13.60
C ASP A 103 -7.09 -1.53 -14.23
N PHE A 104 -8.38 -1.22 -14.20
CA PHE A 104 -9.45 -2.04 -14.79
C PHE A 104 -9.60 -3.46 -14.23
N THR A 105 -8.99 -3.75 -13.08
CA THR A 105 -9.28 -4.98 -12.33
C THR A 105 -10.74 -5.01 -11.85
N TRP A 106 -11.26 -6.21 -11.58
CA TRP A 106 -12.63 -6.46 -11.06
C TRP A 106 -13.81 -6.26 -12.03
N LYS A 107 -13.56 -6.00 -13.33
CA LYS A 107 -14.62 -5.86 -14.35
C LYS A 107 -15.58 -7.06 -14.50
N ARG A 108 -15.24 -8.26 -14.01
CA ARG A 108 -16.03 -9.50 -14.17
C ARG A 108 -16.79 -9.97 -12.93
N ARG A 109 -16.99 -9.14 -11.90
CA ARG A 109 -17.68 -9.56 -10.66
C ARG A 109 -19.21 -9.39 -10.68
N GLU A 110 -19.80 -9.10 -11.83
CA GLU A 110 -21.25 -9.11 -12.05
C GLU A 110 -21.68 -10.44 -12.70
N THR A 111 -21.77 -11.50 -11.91
CA THR A 111 -22.49 -12.74 -12.27
C THR A 111 -23.18 -13.29 -11.03
#